data_AF-A0A8S0XV83-F1
#
_entry.id   AF-A0A8S0XV83-F1
#
_cell.length_a   1.000
_cell.length_b   1.000
_cell.length_c   1.000
_cell.angle_alpha   90.00
_cell.angle_beta   90.00
_cell.angle_gamma   90.00
#
_symmetry.space_group_name_H-M   'P 1'
#
loop_
_entity.id
_entity.type
_entity.pdbx_description
1 polymer ?
#
loop_
_entity_poly.entity_id
_entity_poly.type
_entity_poly.pdbx_seq_one_letter_code
_entity_poly.pdbx_strand_id
1 'polypeptide(L)'
;MGKFFKLKNGQWLKILFSYCSNENVWYMTIVVSDSKRQCNDCIRKTENSPKVFFGQYTGRKAGLEPFIIALRELKTLEQTVSNCEIRVSGASSRLKNIYKWLIWYGYKIKNIKNFDRDMEFFYKVV
;
A
#
# COMPACT_ATOMS: atom_id res chain seq x y z
N MET A 1 -0.03 -12.32 1.84
CA MET A 1 0.34 -12.27 3.27
C MET A 1 -0.17 -10.97 3.88
N GLY A 2 -0.96 -10.99 4.96
CA GLY A 2 -1.54 -9.77 5.54
C GLY A 2 -1.40 -9.69 7.05
N LYS A 3 -1.08 -8.49 7.58
CA LYS A 3 -0.91 -8.22 9.01
C LYS A 3 -1.78 -7.03 9.46
N PHE A 4 -2.16 -7.06 10.74
CA PHE A 4 -2.91 -5.98 11.40
C PHE A 4 -2.11 -5.36 12.52
N PHE A 5 -2.24 -4.04 12.65
CA PHE A 5 -1.59 -3.25 13.69
C PHE A 5 -2.62 -2.32 14.31
N LYS A 6 -2.68 -2.27 15.65
CA LYS A 6 -3.42 -1.24 16.36
C LYS A 6 -2.52 -0.02 16.52
N LEU A 7 -2.96 1.13 16.03
CA LEU A 7 -2.22 2.40 16.08
C LEU A 7 -2.42 3.07 17.45
N LYS A 8 -1.50 3.95 17.84
CA LYS A 8 -1.57 4.69 19.12
C LYS A 8 -2.82 5.54 19.25
N ASN A 9 -3.33 6.04 18.12
CA ASN A 9 -4.58 6.82 18.06
C ASN A 9 -5.84 5.94 18.11
N GLY A 10 -5.72 4.64 18.41
CA GLY A 10 -6.83 3.70 18.54
C GLY A 10 -7.33 3.11 17.22
N GLN A 11 -6.88 3.63 16.07
CA GLN A 11 -7.24 3.10 14.76
C GLN A 11 -6.51 1.79 14.44
N TRP A 12 -6.90 1.15 13.36
CA TRP A 12 -6.33 -0.08 12.84
C TRP A 12 -5.68 0.15 11.49
N LEU A 13 -4.48 -0.38 11.34
CA LEU A 13 -3.74 -0.49 10.10
C LEU A 13 -3.77 -1.95 9.64
N LYS A 14 -4.05 -2.18 8.37
CA LYS A 14 -3.84 -3.47 7.70
C LYS A 14 -2.85 -3.27 6.55
N ILE A 15 -1.82 -4.10 6.53
CA ILE A 15 -0.86 -4.19 5.42
C ILE A 15 -1.07 -5.55 4.76
N LEU A 16 -1.23 -5.56 3.44
CA LEU A 16 -1.39 -6.76 2.65
C LEU A 16 -0.37 -6.78 1.51
N PHE A 17 0.33 -7.89 1.39
CA PHE A 17 1.15 -8.24 0.25
C PHE A 17 0.46 -9.31 -0.59
N SER A 18 0.34 -9.08 -1.89
CA SER A 18 -0.23 -10.02 -2.87
C SER A 18 0.73 -10.22 -4.03
N TYR A 19 1.00 -11.46 -4.38
CA TYR A 19 1.91 -11.80 -5.47
C TYR A 19 1.12 -12.12 -6.75
N CYS A 20 1.54 -11.53 -7.86
CA CYS A 20 1.04 -11.83 -9.20
C CYS A 20 2.12 -12.63 -9.94
N SER A 21 1.88 -13.93 -10.13
CA SER A 21 2.83 -14.83 -10.80
C SER A 21 3.06 -14.50 -12.27
N ASN A 22 2.03 -13.99 -12.96
CA ASN A 22 2.12 -13.69 -14.39
C ASN A 22 3.12 -12.57 -14.70
N GLU A 23 3.27 -11.63 -13.78
CA GLU A 23 4.19 -10.50 -13.92
C GLU A 23 5.40 -10.61 -12.99
N ASN A 24 5.47 -11.65 -12.15
CA ASN A 24 6.44 -11.82 -11.08
C ASN A 24 6.57 -10.56 -10.20
N VAL A 25 5.41 -10.06 -9.74
CA VAL A 25 5.29 -8.80 -9.01
C VAL A 25 4.59 -8.99 -7.66
N TRP A 26 5.19 -8.45 -6.60
CA TRP A 26 4.56 -8.25 -5.30
C TRP A 26 3.89 -6.89 -5.20
N TYR A 27 2.60 -6.87 -4.90
CA TYR A 27 1.83 -5.66 -4.65
C TYR A 27 1.68 -5.43 -3.15
N MET A 28 1.94 -4.21 -2.69
CA MET A 28 1.66 -3.78 -1.32
C MET A 28 0.40 -2.90 -1.26
N THR A 29 -0.53 -3.26 -0.37
CA THR A 29 -1.74 -2.49 -0.04
C THR A 29 -1.73 -2.09 1.43
N ILE A 30 -2.05 -0.83 1.71
CA ILE A 30 -2.07 -0.24 3.06
C ILE A 30 -3.48 0.32 3.31
N VAL A 31 -4.14 -0.11 4.38
CA VAL A 31 -5.48 0.35 4.77
C VAL A 31 -5.50 0.81 6.21
N VAL A 32 -6.01 2.02 6.48
CA VAL A 32 -6.22 2.52 7.84
C VAL A 32 -7.72 2.78 8.05
N SER A 33 -8.27 2.26 9.15
CA SER A 33 -9.68 2.44 9.53
C SER A 33 -9.88 2.37 11.04
N ASP A 34 -11.05 2.76 11.53
CA ASP A 34 -11.35 2.75 12.97
C ASP A 34 -11.55 1.34 13.55
N SER A 35 -11.72 0.30 12.71
CA SER A 35 -11.86 -1.09 13.15
C SER A 35 -11.15 -2.09 12.25
N LYS A 36 -10.71 -3.22 12.83
CA LYS A 36 -10.19 -4.39 12.08
C LYS A 36 -11.13 -4.84 10.97
N ARG A 37 -12.43 -4.87 11.25
CA ARG A 37 -13.48 -5.30 10.30
C ARG A 37 -13.53 -4.38 9.09
N GLN A 38 -13.56 -3.07 9.29
CA GLN A 38 -13.53 -2.12 8.18
C GLN A 38 -12.25 -2.24 7.34
N CYS A 39 -11.08 -2.44 7.97
CA CYS A 39 -9.84 -2.70 7.21
C CYS A 39 -9.94 -3.96 6.32
N ASN A 40 -10.67 -4.99 6.75
CA ASN A 40 -10.94 -6.17 5.93
C ASN A 40 -11.92 -5.87 4.80
N ASP A 41 -13.02 -5.19 5.11
CA ASP A 41 -14.07 -4.89 4.15
C ASP A 41 -13.57 -3.97 3.03
N CYS A 42 -12.68 -3.02 3.35
CA CYS A 42 -12.01 -2.18 2.35
C CYS A 42 -11.15 -2.97 1.36
N ILE A 43 -10.61 -4.12 1.76
CA ILE A 43 -9.80 -5.00 0.89
C ILE A 43 -10.68 -6.02 0.15
N ARG A 44 -11.77 -6.50 0.75
CA ARG A 44 -12.62 -7.53 0.10
C ARG A 44 -13.58 -6.96 -0.95
N LYS A 45 -13.87 -5.65 -0.91
CA LYS A 45 -14.77 -5.00 -1.87
C LYS A 45 -14.09 -4.58 -3.19
N THR A 46 -12.81 -4.92 -3.40
CA THR A 46 -11.94 -4.21 -4.36
C THR A 46 -12.00 -4.62 -5.82
N GLU A 47 -12.62 -5.74 -6.20
CA GLU A 47 -12.59 -6.14 -7.62
C GLU A 47 -13.81 -5.69 -8.43
N ASN A 48 -15.03 -5.70 -7.86
CA ASN A 48 -16.26 -5.47 -8.64
C ASN A 48 -17.25 -4.47 -8.01
N SER A 49 -16.86 -3.69 -7.00
CA SER A 49 -17.79 -2.77 -6.33
C SER A 49 -17.72 -1.34 -6.91
N PRO A 50 -18.80 -0.82 -7.51
CA PRO A 50 -18.86 0.54 -8.07
C PRO A 50 -18.74 1.65 -7.00
N LYS A 51 -18.71 1.30 -5.71
CA LYS A 51 -18.54 2.21 -4.58
C LYS A 51 -17.12 2.23 -4.01
N VAL A 52 -16.16 1.55 -4.66
CA VAL A 52 -14.79 1.48 -4.17
C VAL A 52 -13.88 2.36 -4.99
N PHE A 53 -13.55 3.46 -4.35
CA PHE A 53 -12.49 4.33 -4.77
C PHE A 53 -11.14 3.72 -4.37
N PHE A 54 -10.53 2.97 -5.28
CA PHE A 54 -9.18 2.45 -5.11
C PHE A 54 -8.23 3.61 -4.74
N GLY A 55 -7.68 3.55 -3.53
CA GLY A 55 -6.79 4.56 -2.96
C GLY A 55 -7.43 5.88 -2.49
N GLN A 56 -8.75 5.97 -2.31
CA GLN A 56 -9.33 7.12 -1.62
C GLN A 56 -9.25 7.04 -0.10
N TYR A 57 -9.20 8.25 0.45
CA TYR A 57 -9.02 8.61 1.84
C TYR A 57 -10.26 8.32 2.70
N THR A 58 -10.09 7.58 3.80
CA THR A 58 -11.14 7.29 4.81
C THR A 58 -11.26 8.35 5.91
N GLY A 59 -10.80 9.58 5.69
CA GLY A 59 -11.27 10.71 6.51
C GLY A 59 -10.44 11.13 7.72
N ARG A 60 -9.38 10.42 8.16
CA ARG A 60 -8.61 10.83 9.36
C ARG A 60 -7.08 10.95 9.18
N LYS A 61 -6.48 11.91 9.89
CA LYS A 61 -5.02 12.09 10.02
C LYS A 61 -4.47 10.95 10.88
N ALA A 62 -4.22 9.79 10.27
CA ALA A 62 -3.27 8.86 10.86
C ALA A 62 -1.89 9.51 10.71
N GLY A 63 -1.17 9.72 11.82
CA GLY A 63 0.13 10.41 11.84
C GLY A 63 1.21 9.67 11.05
N LEU A 64 2.49 9.83 11.41
CA LEU A 64 3.59 9.12 10.73
C LEU A 64 3.66 7.61 11.06
N GLU A 65 3.01 7.18 12.14
CA GLU A 65 3.09 5.80 12.65
C GLU A 65 2.72 4.71 11.63
N PRO A 66 1.60 4.78 10.90
CA PRO A 66 1.24 3.74 9.94
C PRO A 66 2.27 3.60 8.82
N PHE A 67 2.92 4.72 8.49
CA PHE A 67 3.95 4.78 7.45
C PHE A 67 5.25 4.12 7.89
N ILE A 68 5.67 4.34 9.15
CA ILE A 68 6.85 3.69 9.73
C ILE A 68 6.65 2.16 9.78
N ILE A 69 5.45 1.72 10.19
CA ILE A 69 5.11 0.29 10.23
C ILE A 69 5.12 -0.29 8.81
N ALA A 70 4.50 0.39 7.84
CA ALA A 70 4.49 -0.02 6.44
C ALA A 70 5.90 -0.20 5.87
N LEU A 71 6.80 0.76 6.09
CA LEU A 71 8.18 0.67 5.61
C LEU A 71 8.97 -0.45 6.27
N ARG A 72 8.74 -0.73 7.56
CA ARG A 72 9.37 -1.86 8.24
C ARG A 72 8.94 -3.19 7.61
N GLU A 73 7.64 -3.37 7.42
CA GLU A 73 7.10 -4.59 6.80
C GLU A 73 7.57 -4.76 5.34
N LEU A 74 7.68 -3.65 4.60
CA LEU A 74 8.22 -3.66 3.24
C LEU A 74 9.68 -4.13 3.21
N LYS A 75 10.54 -3.61 4.10
CA LYS A 75 11.93 -4.06 4.22
C LYS A 75 12.04 -5.54 4.61
N THR A 76 11.15 -6.02 5.47
CA THR A 76 11.09 -7.45 5.80
C THR A 76 10.73 -8.27 4.56
N LEU A 77 9.78 -7.82 3.74
CA LEU A 77 9.48 -8.50 2.49
C LEU A 77 10.70 -8.52 1.56
N GLU A 78 11.37 -7.38 1.35
CA GLU A 78 12.58 -7.28 0.51
C GLU A 78 13.68 -8.29 0.91
N GLN A 79 13.83 -8.58 2.20
CA GLN A 79 14.82 -9.57 2.66
C GLN A 79 14.42 -11.02 2.36
N THR A 80 13.14 -11.28 2.07
CA THR A 80 12.58 -12.62 1.90
C THR A 80 12.28 -12.99 0.46
N VAL A 81 12.19 -12.00 -0.44
CA VAL A 81 11.87 -12.20 -1.86
C VAL A 81 13.07 -11.82 -2.72
N SER A 82 13.25 -12.51 -3.83
CA SER A 82 14.34 -12.25 -4.78
C SER A 82 13.88 -12.49 -6.21
N ASN A 83 14.59 -11.87 -7.16
CA ASN A 83 14.29 -11.87 -8.58
C ASN A 83 12.84 -11.47 -8.90
N CYS A 84 12.27 -10.50 -8.15
CA CYS A 84 10.89 -10.06 -8.36
C CYS A 84 10.77 -8.54 -8.25
N GLU A 85 9.69 -7.99 -8.81
CA GLU A 85 9.39 -6.57 -8.66
C GLU A 85 8.44 -6.35 -7.50
N ILE A 86 8.73 -5.40 -6.62
CA ILE A 86 7.80 -4.97 -5.58
C ILE A 86 7.16 -3.65 -6.04
N ARG A 87 5.84 -3.63 -6.22
CA ARG A 87 5.02 -2.45 -6.54
C ARG A 87 4.23 -1.99 -5.32
N VAL A 88 4.43 -0.73 -4.94
CA VAL A 88 3.60 -0.02 -3.97
C VAL A 88 2.65 0.89 -4.74
N SER A 89 1.36 0.56 -4.68
CA SER A 89 0.30 1.40 -5.24
C SER A 89 -0.28 2.29 -4.14
N GLY A 90 -0.62 3.53 -4.48
CA GLY A 90 -1.48 4.32 -3.60
C GLY A 90 -2.12 5.47 -4.35
N ALA A 91 -3.29 5.90 -3.88
CA ALA A 91 -4.01 7.02 -4.49
C ALA A 91 -4.29 8.17 -3.51
N SER A 92 -3.52 8.26 -2.41
CA SER A 92 -3.69 9.32 -1.42
C SER A 92 -2.58 10.35 -1.48
N SER A 93 -2.96 11.62 -1.61
CA SER A 93 -2.09 12.80 -1.47
C SER A 93 -1.28 12.84 -0.17
N ARG A 94 -1.65 12.04 0.85
CA ARG A 94 -0.91 11.88 2.11
C ARG A 94 0.23 10.87 2.06
N LEU A 95 0.26 9.99 1.06
CA LEU A 95 1.37 9.08 0.82
C LEU A 95 2.57 9.78 0.17
N LYS A 96 2.43 11.05 -0.28
CA LYS A 96 3.53 11.84 -0.85
C LYS A 96 4.80 11.86 0.02
N ASN A 97 4.66 11.83 1.35
CA ASN A 97 5.82 11.75 2.24
C ASN A 97 6.44 10.36 2.30
N ILE A 98 5.63 9.28 2.23
CA ILE A 98 6.15 7.93 2.07
C ILE A 98 6.87 7.79 0.74
N TYR A 99 6.28 8.30 -0.33
CA TYR A 99 6.82 8.28 -1.68
C TYR A 99 8.20 8.92 -1.74
N LYS A 100 8.39 10.08 -1.10
CA LYS A 100 9.71 10.70 -0.95
C LYS A 100 10.71 9.76 -0.25
N TRP A 101 10.31 9.06 0.80
CA TRP A 101 11.18 8.12 1.51
C TRP A 101 11.44 6.84 0.71
N LEU A 102 10.46 6.33 -0.03
CA LEU A 102 10.64 5.18 -0.92
C LEU A 102 11.68 5.47 -2.00
N ILE A 103 11.68 6.69 -2.56
CA ILE A 103 12.73 7.13 -3.49
C ILE A 103 14.12 7.06 -2.82
N TRP A 104 14.25 7.52 -1.57
CA TRP A 104 15.51 7.43 -0.82
C TRP A 104 15.93 5.97 -0.53
N TYR A 105 14.97 5.05 -0.48
CA TYR A 105 15.20 3.60 -0.35
C TYR A 105 15.39 2.87 -1.69
N GLY A 106 15.51 3.60 -2.79
CA GLY A 106 15.81 3.06 -4.12
C GLY A 106 14.60 2.64 -4.96
N TYR A 107 13.38 2.98 -4.54
CA TYR A 107 12.19 2.79 -5.38
C TYR A 107 12.14 3.86 -6.47
N LYS A 108 11.78 3.42 -7.68
CA LYS A 108 11.55 4.28 -8.84
C LYS A 108 10.06 4.56 -9.00
N ILE A 109 9.72 5.70 -9.58
CA ILE A 109 8.34 6.05 -9.94
C ILE A 109 8.07 5.57 -11.36
N LYS A 110 6.95 4.88 -11.55
CA LYS A 110 6.39 4.55 -12.86
C LYS A 110 4.97 5.12 -12.93
N ASN A 111 4.78 6.08 -13.82
CA ASN A 111 3.46 6.62 -14.11
C ASN A 111 2.81 5.73 -15.17
N ILE A 112 1.68 5.11 -14.84
CA ILE A 112 0.87 4.38 -15.80
C ILE A 112 -0.28 5.31 -16.21
N LYS A 113 -0.21 5.80 -17.44
CA LYS A 113 -1.34 6.48 -18.09
C LYS A 113 -2.29 5.41 -18.60
N ASN A 114 -3.37 5.15 -17.86
CA ASN A 114 -4.50 4.38 -18.37
C ASN A 114 -5.67 5.33 -18.61
N PHE A 115 -6.46 5.02 -19.65
CA PHE A 115 -7.50 5.83 -20.30
C PHE A 115 -8.47 6.64 -19.40
N ASP A 116 -8.54 6.38 -18.09
CA ASP A 116 -9.39 7.12 -17.15
C ASP A 116 -8.72 7.52 -15.82
N ARG A 117 -7.46 7.13 -15.53
CA ARG A 117 -6.77 7.47 -14.27
C ARG A 117 -5.25 7.49 -14.44
N ASP A 118 -4.64 8.60 -14.03
CA ASP A 118 -3.21 8.64 -13.73
C ASP A 118 -2.95 7.88 -12.42
N MET A 119 -2.25 6.75 -12.49
CA MET A 119 -1.78 6.03 -11.31
C MET A 119 -0.25 6.09 -11.23
N GLU A 120 0.24 6.55 -10.08
CA GLU A 120 1.67 6.52 -9.74
C GLU A 120 1.97 5.20 -8.99
N PHE A 121 2.87 4.40 -9.55
CA PHE A 121 3.41 3.22 -8.87
C PHE A 121 4.84 3.47 -8.44
N PHE A 122 5.18 3.06 -7.23
CA PHE A 122 6.56 3.00 -6.77
C PHE A 122 7.04 1.56 -6.89
N TYR A 123 8.14 1.33 -7.60
CA TYR A 123 8.63 -0.02 -7.85
C TYR A 123 10.12 -0.18 -7.56
N LYS A 124 10.51 -1.39 -7.14
CA LYS A 124 11.90 -1.79 -6.92
C LYS A 124 12.06 -3.26 -7.31
N VAL A 125 13.13 -3.57 -8.04
CA VAL A 125 13.51 -4.96 -8.31
C VAL A 125 14.43 -5.41 -7.16
N VAL A 126 14.11 -6.56 -6.59
CA VAL A 126 14.80 -7.16 -5.44
C VAL A 126 15.22 -8.57 -5.79
#